data_AF-A0A7K7W214-F1
#
_entry.id   AF-A0A7K7W214-F1
#
_cell.length_a   1.000
_cell.length_b   1.000
_cell.length_c   1.000
_cell.angle_alpha   90.00
_cell.angle_beta   90.00
_cell.angle_gamma   90.00
#
_symmetry.space_group_name_H-M   'P 1'
#
loop_
_entity.id
_entity.type
_entity.pdbx_description
1 polymer ?
#
loop_
_entity_poly.entity_id
_entity_poly.type
_entity_poly.pdbx_seq_one_letter_code
_entity_poly.pdbx_strand_id
1 'polypeptide(L)'
;GELLARSLFACGISTILQTCLGSRLPLVQIPSFEYLVPAMVLSSHLSLAASTDRNGEQSTVVASGCPAPQCGAAGIRAASLREVSGAVVVSGLVQLLLGASGACGWASRRCGPMVLAPSLSIVGLSAYKETALLCSANWGVALLLVLLAVTCSQHLGSCRLPCRACRCAQEGCVEPPAPTLRTFSVLLPFAGVCTMCAVLSHLHVPWHSEIPLGKRLPWANSTLHSPWLRIPYPGEGGWPLLTPRALAVGVAMALGGSVNSVGCYVLCGRLRRAPRPPPHACNRGLCAEALGSLVAGLLGAAGGTASSVANACASSLTQAGSRLSVQVSALACVALGMSPRLAGLLTRIPLAVHGGVLCVTYAVAVGTGISYFQYADIDSGRNIFIVGFTMFMALLVPRWLSTAPAPLATGWVPLDLLFSSLLMVPVFLTGFLSFFLENTVSG
;
A
#
# COMPACT_ATOMS: atom_id res chain seq x y z
N GLY A 1 18.13 1.59 0.19
CA GLY A 1 18.40 2.79 0.99
C GLY A 1 17.70 4.01 0.42
N GLU A 2 18.24 4.60 -0.65
CA GLU A 2 17.80 5.92 -1.15
C GLU A 2 16.34 5.98 -1.63
N LEU A 3 15.88 5.03 -2.45
CA LEU A 3 14.48 4.95 -2.88
C LEU A 3 13.51 4.82 -1.69
N LEU A 4 13.89 4.05 -0.66
CA LEU A 4 13.11 3.90 0.57
C LEU A 4 13.09 5.20 1.38
N ALA A 5 14.21 5.91 1.44
CA ALA A 5 14.28 7.20 2.13
C ALA A 5 13.35 8.24 1.47
N ARG A 6 13.38 8.32 0.13
CA ARG A 6 12.50 9.22 -0.64
C ARG A 6 11.01 8.87 -0.45
N SER A 7 10.66 7.57 -0.44
CA SER A 7 9.28 7.16 -0.22
C SER A 7 8.82 7.43 1.22
N LEU A 8 9.65 7.17 2.22
CA LEU A 8 9.35 7.50 3.63
C LEU A 8 9.16 9.00 3.84
N PHE A 9 9.99 9.82 3.21
CA PHE A 9 9.87 11.28 3.26
C PHE A 9 8.52 11.75 2.67
N ALA A 10 8.19 11.30 1.46
CA ALA A 10 6.93 11.66 0.81
C ALA A 10 5.70 11.16 1.59
N CYS A 11 5.74 9.92 2.10
CA CYS A 11 4.68 9.33 2.91
C CYS A 11 4.51 10.04 4.26
N GLY A 12 5.60 10.48 4.89
CA GLY A 12 5.57 11.27 6.12
C GLY A 12 4.86 12.61 5.91
N ILE A 13 5.22 13.34 4.85
CA ILE A 13 4.55 14.61 4.49
C ILE A 13 3.07 14.36 4.18
N SER A 14 2.76 13.35 3.36
CA SER A 14 1.39 12.98 3.01
C SER A 14 0.56 12.62 4.25
N THR A 15 1.14 11.90 5.21
CA THR A 15 0.47 11.54 6.47
C THR A 15 0.17 12.76 7.35
N ILE A 16 1.11 13.73 7.42
CA ILE A 16 0.87 14.98 8.16
C ILE A 16 -0.25 15.78 7.49
N LEU A 17 -0.22 15.93 6.17
CA LEU A 17 -1.29 16.60 5.41
C LEU A 17 -2.64 15.90 5.63
N GLN A 18 -2.66 14.58 5.59
CA GLN A 18 -3.88 13.79 5.75
C GLN A 18 -4.51 13.93 7.14
N THR A 19 -3.68 13.88 8.18
CA THR A 19 -4.15 13.97 9.58
C THR A 19 -4.54 15.39 10.00
N CYS A 20 -3.89 16.42 9.45
CA CYS A 20 -4.17 17.83 9.77
C CYS A 20 -5.29 18.43 8.90
N LEU A 21 -5.14 18.33 7.57
CA LEU A 21 -5.97 19.05 6.59
C LEU A 21 -6.91 18.14 5.80
N GLY A 22 -6.53 16.88 5.59
CA GLY A 22 -7.28 15.91 4.80
C GLY A 22 -8.51 15.34 5.52
N SER A 23 -8.59 14.01 5.59
CA SER A 23 -9.71 13.30 6.23
C SER A 23 -9.73 13.43 7.75
N ARG A 24 -8.59 13.81 8.37
CA ARG A 24 -8.40 13.83 9.83
C ARG A 24 -8.63 12.46 10.49
N LEU A 25 -8.56 11.37 9.75
CA LEU A 25 -8.55 10.03 10.32
C LEU A 25 -7.10 9.67 10.75
N PRO A 26 -6.90 8.82 11.77
CA PRO A 26 -5.57 8.35 12.17
C PRO A 26 -5.01 7.33 11.15
N LEU A 27 -4.83 7.76 9.91
CA LEU A 27 -4.38 6.91 8.81
C LEU A 27 -2.99 7.32 8.37
N VAL A 28 -2.06 6.36 8.44
CA VAL A 28 -0.72 6.48 7.85
C VAL A 28 -0.83 6.31 6.34
N GLN A 29 -0.16 7.19 5.60
CA GLN A 29 0.02 7.09 4.16
C GLN A 29 1.25 6.24 3.85
N ILE A 30 1.13 5.33 2.89
CA ILE A 30 2.21 4.41 2.48
C ILE A 30 2.30 4.35 0.96
N PRO A 31 3.43 3.88 0.39
CA PRO A 31 3.43 3.50 -1.01
C PRO A 31 2.43 2.36 -1.23
N SER A 32 1.47 2.55 -2.14
CA SER A 32 0.39 1.57 -2.35
C SER A 32 0.80 0.45 -3.29
N PHE A 33 0.40 -0.79 -2.96
CA PHE A 33 0.54 -1.96 -3.85
C PHE A 33 -0.22 -1.79 -5.18
N GLU A 34 -1.25 -0.95 -5.20
CA GLU A 34 -2.07 -0.70 -6.39
C GLU A 34 -1.34 0.10 -7.46
N TYR A 35 -0.24 0.76 -7.10
CA TYR A 35 0.65 1.42 -8.03
C TYR A 35 1.72 0.45 -8.56
N LEU A 36 1.99 -0.63 -7.83
CA LEU A 36 3.03 -1.59 -8.20
C LEU A 36 2.63 -2.39 -9.43
N VAL A 37 1.38 -2.86 -9.51
CA VAL A 37 0.90 -3.65 -10.66
C VAL A 37 0.93 -2.83 -11.96
N PRO A 38 0.33 -1.62 -12.05
CA PRO A 38 0.41 -0.80 -13.25
C PRO A 38 1.84 -0.34 -13.58
N ALA A 39 2.69 -0.09 -12.58
CA ALA A 39 4.10 0.24 -12.81
C ALA A 39 4.87 -0.92 -13.46
N MET A 40 4.58 -2.15 -13.05
CA MET A 40 5.16 -3.36 -13.65
C MET A 40 4.70 -3.55 -15.10
N VAL A 41 3.41 -3.32 -15.37
CA VAL A 41 2.85 -3.38 -16.74
C VAL A 41 3.49 -2.34 -17.66
N LEU A 42 3.69 -1.11 -17.16
CA LEU A 42 4.37 -0.07 -17.92
C LEU A 42 5.84 -0.43 -18.21
N SER A 43 6.54 -0.94 -17.20
CA SER A 43 7.95 -1.31 -17.31
C SER A 43 8.20 -2.50 -18.24
N SER A 44 7.31 -3.49 -18.25
CA SER A 44 7.42 -4.66 -19.13
C SER A 44 7.22 -4.28 -20.59
N HIS A 45 6.26 -3.39 -20.89
CA HIS A 45 6.06 -2.87 -22.25
C HIS A 45 7.24 -2.05 -22.77
N LEU A 46 7.90 -1.26 -21.91
CA LEU A 46 9.13 -0.54 -22.30
C LEU A 46 10.24 -1.54 -22.67
N SER A 47 10.40 -2.61 -21.91
CA SER A 47 11.40 -3.65 -22.21
C SER A 47 11.12 -4.39 -23.51
N LEU A 48 9.84 -4.61 -23.84
CA LEU A 48 9.41 -5.25 -25.07
C LEU A 48 9.64 -4.34 -26.29
N ALA A 49 9.29 -3.05 -26.19
CA ALA A 49 9.53 -2.06 -27.23
C ALA A 49 11.03 -1.90 -27.54
N ALA A 50 11.88 -1.83 -26.52
CA ALA A 50 13.33 -1.75 -26.70
C ALA A 50 13.94 -3.02 -27.34
N SER A 51 13.28 -4.18 -27.17
CA SER A 51 13.71 -5.44 -27.80
C SER A 51 13.27 -5.56 -29.27
N THR A 52 12.18 -4.89 -29.65
CA THR A 52 11.69 -4.86 -31.04
C THR A 52 12.48 -3.87 -31.89
N ASP A 53 12.85 -2.71 -31.35
CA ASP A 53 13.74 -1.74 -32.01
C ASP A 53 15.14 -2.30 -32.30
N ARG A 54 15.58 -3.36 -31.61
CA ARG A 54 16.84 -4.06 -31.92
C ARG A 54 16.76 -4.97 -33.15
N ASN A 55 15.55 -5.35 -33.57
CA ASN A 55 15.31 -6.36 -34.60
C ASN A 55 14.54 -5.83 -35.83
N GLY A 56 14.18 -4.53 -35.89
CA GLY A 56 13.41 -3.96 -37.00
C GLY A 56 13.53 -2.42 -37.09
N GLU A 57 13.44 -1.93 -38.32
CA GLU A 57 13.73 -0.59 -38.85
C GLU A 57 13.47 0.69 -38.02
N GLN A 58 14.39 1.62 -38.26
CA GLN A 58 14.41 3.05 -37.97
C GLN A 58 13.03 3.74 -38.00
N SER A 59 12.39 3.90 -36.84
CA SER A 59 11.29 4.86 -36.66
C SER A 59 11.75 6.04 -35.81
N THR A 60 11.84 7.20 -36.47
CA THR A 60 12.20 8.50 -35.92
C THR A 60 11.12 9.00 -34.95
N VAL A 61 11.22 8.62 -33.67
CA VAL A 61 10.71 9.44 -32.57
C VAL A 61 11.92 9.93 -31.80
N VAL A 62 12.03 11.25 -31.69
CA VAL A 62 13.16 11.99 -31.11
C VAL A 62 13.44 11.50 -29.68
N ALA A 63 14.29 10.49 -29.56
CA ALA A 63 15.04 10.20 -28.36
C ALA A 63 16.18 11.24 -28.30
N SER A 64 15.95 12.35 -27.62
CA SER A 64 17.00 13.30 -27.32
C SER A 64 18.03 12.65 -26.39
N GLY A 65 19.14 12.22 -26.97
CA GLY A 65 20.45 12.07 -26.32
C GLY A 65 20.82 10.68 -25.82
N CYS A 66 21.54 9.90 -26.65
CA CYS A 66 22.88 9.37 -26.32
C CYS A 66 23.46 8.56 -27.49
N PRO A 67 24.53 9.03 -28.17
CA PRO A 67 25.26 8.25 -29.15
C PRO A 67 26.41 7.51 -28.44
N ALA A 68 26.18 6.28 -27.96
CA ALA A 68 27.27 5.36 -27.60
C ALA A 68 26.78 3.90 -27.48
N PRO A 69 27.59 2.88 -27.84
CA PRO A 69 27.20 1.46 -27.82
C PRO A 69 27.14 0.84 -26.41
N GLN A 70 27.25 1.65 -25.35
CA GLN A 70 27.39 1.22 -23.95
C GLN A 70 26.21 1.63 -23.05
N CYS A 71 25.01 1.81 -23.61
CA CYS A 71 23.79 1.93 -22.80
C CYS A 71 23.40 0.55 -22.23
N GLY A 72 24.09 0.14 -21.17
CA GLY A 72 23.81 -1.08 -20.42
C GLY A 72 22.47 -1.02 -19.67
N ALA A 73 22.03 -2.17 -19.15
CA ALA A 73 20.75 -2.37 -18.44
C ALA A 73 20.41 -1.33 -17.34
N ALA A 74 21.37 -0.54 -16.87
CA ALA A 74 21.18 0.57 -15.95
C ALA A 74 20.42 1.77 -16.58
N GLY A 75 20.68 2.09 -17.85
CA GLY A 75 20.01 3.20 -18.55
C GLY A 75 18.52 2.92 -18.79
N ILE A 76 18.21 1.67 -19.20
CA ILE A 76 16.83 1.21 -19.41
C ILE A 76 16.03 1.26 -18.09
N ARG A 77 16.63 0.85 -16.97
CA ARG A 77 16.00 0.94 -15.64
C ARG A 77 15.79 2.38 -15.18
N ALA A 78 16.72 3.28 -15.47
CA ALA A 78 16.57 4.69 -15.14
C ALA A 78 15.45 5.34 -15.97
N ALA A 79 15.34 5.00 -17.26
CA ALA A 79 14.26 5.46 -18.13
C ALA A 79 12.88 4.94 -17.66
N SER A 80 12.79 3.64 -17.34
CA SER A 80 11.53 3.06 -16.84
C SER A 80 11.08 3.69 -15.52
N LEU A 81 12.02 3.95 -14.59
CA LEU A 81 11.71 4.62 -13.32
C LEU A 81 11.24 6.07 -13.51
N ARG A 82 11.79 6.80 -14.49
CA ARG A 82 11.35 8.17 -14.82
C ARG A 82 9.96 8.19 -15.45
N GLU A 83 9.64 7.23 -16.29
CA GLU A 83 8.32 7.10 -16.89
C GLU A 83 7.26 6.70 -15.84
N VAL A 84 7.58 5.75 -14.94
CA VAL A 84 6.71 5.39 -13.81
C VAL A 84 6.52 6.57 -12.86
N SER A 85 7.57 7.33 -12.54
CA SER A 85 7.49 8.57 -11.77
C SER A 85 6.57 9.60 -12.44
N GLY A 86 6.63 9.72 -13.77
CA GLY A 86 5.66 10.52 -14.55
C GLY A 86 4.22 10.05 -14.40
N ALA A 87 3.98 8.73 -14.46
CA ALA A 87 2.66 8.15 -14.21
C ALA A 87 2.15 8.43 -12.79
N VAL A 88 3.03 8.41 -11.79
CA VAL A 88 2.69 8.77 -10.39
C VAL A 88 2.31 10.25 -10.27
N VAL A 89 3.01 11.16 -10.95
CA VAL A 89 2.65 12.59 -10.98
C VAL A 89 1.28 12.77 -11.64
N VAL A 90 1.03 12.14 -12.78
CA VAL A 90 -0.29 12.13 -13.43
C VAL A 90 -1.36 11.62 -12.47
N SER A 91 -1.06 10.51 -11.77
CA SER A 91 -1.98 9.92 -10.81
C SER A 91 -2.36 10.92 -9.70
N GLY A 92 -1.37 11.63 -9.14
CA GLY A 92 -1.60 12.69 -8.16
C GLY A 92 -2.45 13.83 -8.72
N LEU A 93 -2.22 14.29 -9.96
CA LEU A 93 -3.05 15.33 -10.58
C LEU A 93 -4.50 14.87 -10.76
N VAL A 94 -4.71 13.65 -11.26
CA VAL A 94 -6.06 13.08 -11.48
C VAL A 94 -6.78 12.88 -10.14
N GLN A 95 -6.10 12.35 -9.11
CA GLN A 95 -6.68 12.22 -7.77
C GLN A 95 -7.03 13.57 -7.15
N LEU A 96 -6.20 14.59 -7.36
CA LEU A 96 -6.48 15.94 -6.89
C LEU A 96 -7.74 16.50 -7.55
N LEU A 97 -7.89 16.30 -8.87
CA LEU A 97 -9.11 16.68 -9.61
C LEU A 97 -10.35 15.90 -9.13
N LEU A 98 -10.22 14.60 -8.86
CA LEU A 98 -11.32 13.77 -8.34
C LEU A 98 -11.73 14.18 -6.91
N GLY A 99 -10.77 14.57 -6.08
CA GLY A 99 -11.03 15.08 -4.74
C GLY A 99 -11.66 16.48 -4.78
N ALA A 100 -11.14 17.38 -5.61
CA ALA A 100 -11.61 18.76 -5.73
C ALA A 100 -13.00 18.87 -6.38
N SER A 101 -13.30 18.05 -7.40
CA SER A 101 -14.63 17.97 -8.04
C SER A 101 -15.70 17.40 -7.12
N GLY A 102 -15.30 16.74 -6.04
CA GLY A 102 -16.19 16.09 -5.09
C GLY A 102 -16.76 14.75 -5.54
N ALA A 103 -16.26 14.19 -6.65
CA ALA A 103 -16.67 12.91 -7.21
C ALA A 103 -16.49 11.75 -6.21
N CYS A 104 -15.39 11.76 -5.46
CA CYS A 104 -15.10 10.77 -4.43
C CYS A 104 -16.16 10.74 -3.31
N GLY A 105 -16.51 11.90 -2.79
CA GLY A 105 -17.53 12.08 -1.76
C GLY A 105 -18.91 11.68 -2.28
N TRP A 106 -19.23 12.01 -3.53
CA TRP A 106 -20.45 11.55 -4.19
C TRP A 106 -20.50 10.02 -4.30
N ALA A 107 -19.41 9.38 -4.74
CA ALA A 107 -19.32 7.93 -4.86
C ALA A 107 -19.52 7.27 -3.49
N SER A 108 -18.84 7.77 -2.45
CA SER A 108 -18.96 7.22 -1.09
C SER A 108 -20.37 7.29 -0.50
N ARG A 109 -21.20 8.26 -0.94
CA ARG A 109 -22.62 8.32 -0.53
C ARG A 109 -23.49 7.29 -1.25
N ARG A 110 -23.17 6.98 -2.51
CA ARG A 110 -23.95 6.06 -3.34
C ARG A 110 -23.54 4.60 -3.15
N CYS A 111 -22.35 4.32 -2.64
CA CYS A 111 -21.94 2.96 -2.34
C CYS A 111 -22.73 2.40 -1.15
N GLY A 112 -23.68 1.51 -1.45
CA GLY A 112 -24.43 0.75 -0.46
C GLY A 112 -23.56 -0.27 0.27
N PRO A 113 -24.13 -0.98 1.27
CA PRO A 113 -23.41 -2.04 1.95
C PRO A 113 -23.07 -3.22 1.03
N MET A 114 -23.85 -3.45 -0.04
CA MET A 114 -23.57 -4.49 -1.05
C MET A 114 -22.35 -4.17 -1.93
N VAL A 115 -21.94 -2.91 -2.05
CA VAL A 115 -20.68 -2.51 -2.70
C VAL A 115 -19.52 -2.49 -1.72
N LEU A 116 -19.74 -1.93 -0.53
CA LEU A 116 -18.66 -1.72 0.45
C LEU A 116 -18.17 -3.04 1.06
N ALA A 117 -19.06 -3.97 1.37
CA ALA A 117 -18.69 -5.25 1.98
C ALA A 117 -17.76 -6.12 1.11
N PRO A 118 -18.07 -6.42 -0.18
CA PRO A 118 -17.17 -7.18 -1.03
C PRO A 118 -15.89 -6.40 -1.33
N SER A 119 -15.97 -5.07 -1.55
CA SER A 119 -14.78 -4.24 -1.78
C SER A 119 -13.80 -4.31 -0.61
N LEU A 120 -14.28 -4.15 0.63
CA LEU A 120 -13.44 -4.23 1.83
C LEU A 120 -12.87 -5.64 2.06
N SER A 121 -13.65 -6.68 1.71
CA SER A 121 -13.19 -8.06 1.80
C SER A 121 -12.09 -8.34 0.77
N ILE A 122 -12.25 -7.86 -0.47
CA ILE A 122 -11.26 -8.02 -1.54
C ILE A 122 -10.01 -7.19 -1.27
N VAL A 123 -10.09 -6.00 -0.68
CA VAL A 123 -8.92 -5.23 -0.23
C VAL A 123 -7.99 -6.08 0.65
N GLY A 124 -8.55 -6.94 1.51
CA GLY A 124 -7.79 -7.89 2.30
C GLY A 124 -7.32 -9.12 1.52
N LEU A 125 -8.23 -9.75 0.77
CA LEU A 125 -7.95 -10.98 0.03
C LEU A 125 -6.94 -10.77 -1.09
N SER A 126 -6.93 -9.62 -1.77
CA SER A 126 -6.05 -9.38 -2.92
C SER A 126 -4.57 -9.32 -2.56
N ALA A 127 -4.24 -8.98 -1.32
CA ALA A 127 -2.85 -8.89 -0.84
C ALA A 127 -2.20 -10.26 -0.54
N TYR A 128 -2.91 -11.37 -0.77
CA TYR A 128 -2.43 -12.71 -0.42
C TYR A 128 -1.17 -13.10 -1.18
N LYS A 129 -1.03 -12.70 -2.45
CA LYS A 129 0.10 -13.09 -3.30
C LYS A 129 1.38 -12.39 -2.83
N GLU A 130 1.31 -11.09 -2.59
CA GLU A 130 2.40 -10.27 -2.07
C GLU A 130 2.79 -10.72 -0.66
N THR A 131 1.80 -11.01 0.18
CA THR A 131 2.04 -11.52 1.54
C THR A 131 2.72 -12.89 1.51
N ALA A 132 2.27 -13.81 0.65
CA ALA A 132 2.88 -15.12 0.48
C ALA A 132 4.32 -15.01 -0.06
N LEU A 133 4.60 -14.08 -0.96
CA LEU A 133 5.96 -13.80 -1.46
C LEU A 133 6.89 -13.28 -0.35
N LEU A 134 6.39 -12.48 0.59
CA LEU A 134 7.19 -12.02 1.73
C LEU A 134 7.40 -13.12 2.77
N CYS A 135 6.37 -13.94 3.03
CA CYS A 135 6.44 -15.08 3.94
C CYS A 135 7.34 -16.20 3.41
N SER A 136 7.39 -16.41 2.09
CA SER A 136 8.20 -17.46 1.46
C SER A 136 9.70 -17.28 1.70
N ALA A 137 10.13 -16.07 2.10
CA ALA A 137 11.49 -15.83 2.57
C ALA A 137 11.88 -16.79 3.70
N ASN A 138 11.01 -16.97 4.71
CA ASN A 138 11.15 -17.94 5.80
C ASN A 138 9.79 -18.18 6.47
N TRP A 139 9.09 -19.26 6.09
CA TRP A 139 7.77 -19.60 6.62
C TRP A 139 7.76 -19.79 8.15
N GLY A 140 8.83 -20.35 8.73
CA GLY A 140 8.93 -20.57 10.18
C GLY A 140 8.90 -19.26 10.98
N VAL A 141 9.66 -18.25 10.53
CA VAL A 141 9.70 -16.92 11.16
C VAL A 141 8.36 -16.20 11.00
N ALA A 142 7.77 -16.26 9.80
CA ALA A 142 6.47 -15.66 9.54
C ALA A 142 5.36 -16.31 10.40
N LEU A 143 5.33 -17.64 10.46
CA LEU A 143 4.37 -18.40 11.27
C LEU A 143 4.54 -18.10 12.76
N LEU A 144 5.78 -18.06 13.26
CA LEU A 144 6.06 -17.70 14.64
C LEU A 144 5.51 -16.31 14.98
N LEU A 145 5.71 -15.33 14.10
CA LEU A 145 5.18 -13.98 14.28
C LEU A 145 3.65 -13.97 14.29
N VAL A 146 3.01 -14.68 13.36
CA VAL A 146 1.54 -14.79 13.28
C VAL A 146 0.98 -15.45 14.54
N LEU A 147 1.55 -16.58 14.97
CA LEU A 147 1.14 -17.28 16.20
C LEU A 147 1.28 -16.36 17.40
N LEU A 148 2.44 -15.73 17.58
CA LEU A 148 2.69 -14.84 18.70
C LEU A 148 1.75 -13.62 18.70
N ALA A 149 1.46 -13.04 17.53
CA ALA A 149 0.49 -11.96 17.39
C ALA A 149 -0.94 -12.40 17.71
N VAL A 150 -1.37 -13.57 17.25
CA VAL A 150 -2.69 -14.14 17.57
C VAL A 150 -2.78 -14.45 19.07
N THR A 151 -1.76 -15.04 19.68
CA THR A 151 -1.72 -15.32 21.11
C THR A 151 -1.75 -14.05 21.94
N CYS A 152 -0.95 -13.04 21.58
CA CYS A 152 -0.96 -11.74 22.26
C CYS A 152 -2.31 -11.04 22.13
N SER A 153 -2.93 -11.08 20.94
CA SER A 153 -4.18 -10.37 20.68
C SER A 153 -5.41 -11.05 21.26
N GLN A 154 -5.56 -12.36 21.06
CA GLN A 154 -6.79 -13.11 21.34
C GLN A 154 -6.76 -13.77 22.73
N HIS A 155 -5.62 -14.36 23.12
CA HIS A 155 -5.51 -15.13 24.36
C HIS A 155 -5.04 -14.28 25.53
N LEU A 156 -4.05 -13.41 25.33
CA LEU A 156 -3.47 -12.57 26.38
C LEU A 156 -4.14 -11.19 26.49
N GLY A 157 -5.08 -10.86 25.61
CA GLY A 157 -5.80 -9.57 25.62
C GLY A 157 -6.65 -9.35 26.88
N SER A 158 -7.06 -10.43 27.56
CA SER A 158 -7.80 -10.40 28.82
C SER A 158 -6.89 -10.40 30.06
N CYS A 159 -5.61 -10.73 29.89
CA CYS A 159 -4.65 -10.75 30.99
C CYS A 159 -4.23 -9.31 31.30
N ARG A 160 -4.71 -8.78 32.41
CA ARG A 160 -4.20 -7.53 32.96
C ARG A 160 -2.88 -7.85 33.65
N LEU A 161 -1.74 -7.51 33.03
CA LEU A 161 -0.47 -7.52 33.75
C LEU A 161 -0.61 -6.59 34.97
N PRO A 162 -0.32 -7.06 36.18
CA PRO A 162 -0.12 -6.17 37.31
C PRO A 162 1.18 -5.41 37.04
N CYS A 163 1.10 -4.32 36.29
CA CYS A 163 2.21 -3.38 36.18
C CYS A 163 2.47 -2.86 37.59
N ARG A 164 3.60 -3.26 38.19
CA ARG A 164 4.18 -2.58 39.36
C ARG A 164 4.67 -1.19 38.93
N ALA A 165 3.74 -0.30 38.60
CA ALA A 165 4.04 1.12 38.48
C ALA A 165 4.13 1.71 39.89
N CYS A 166 5.16 2.52 40.10
CA CYS A 166 5.59 3.07 41.39
C CYS A 166 4.44 3.60 42.25
N ARG A 167 4.54 3.41 43.57
CA ARG A 167 3.81 4.22 44.56
C ARG A 167 4.17 5.69 44.36
N CYS A 168 3.42 6.41 43.53
CA CYS A 168 3.29 7.85 43.69
C CYS A 168 2.17 8.06 44.71
N ALA A 169 2.58 8.29 45.95
CA ALA A 169 1.70 8.83 46.96
C ALA A 169 1.36 10.28 46.59
N GLN A 170 0.26 10.48 45.86
CA GLN A 170 -0.56 11.67 46.02
C GLN A 170 -1.96 11.41 45.43
N GLU A 171 -2.96 11.76 46.22
CA GLU A 171 -4.38 11.45 46.06
C GLU A 171 -4.95 11.94 44.73
N GLY A 172 -5.74 11.10 44.03
CA GLY A 172 -6.76 11.60 43.09
C GLY A 172 -6.94 10.91 41.73
N CYS A 173 -6.05 10.03 41.25
CA CYS A 173 -6.23 9.39 39.94
C CYS A 173 -6.34 7.87 40.03
N VAL A 174 -7.55 7.35 40.14
CA VAL A 174 -7.86 5.94 39.85
C VAL A 174 -8.04 5.81 38.34
N GLU A 175 -6.93 5.75 37.58
CA GLU A 175 -7.02 5.25 36.21
C GLU A 175 -7.15 3.72 36.27
N PRO A 176 -8.14 3.10 35.60
CA PRO A 176 -8.24 1.65 35.55
C PRO A 176 -6.96 1.09 34.89
N PRO A 177 -6.45 -0.09 35.33
CA PRO A 177 -5.28 -0.69 34.71
C PRO A 177 -5.61 -1.00 33.23
N ALA A 178 -5.08 -0.16 32.34
CA ALA A 178 -5.24 -0.31 30.91
C ALA A 178 -4.63 -1.67 30.50
N PRO A 179 -5.27 -2.42 29.59
CA PRO A 179 -4.72 -3.70 29.12
C PRO A 179 -3.47 -3.44 28.27
N THR A 180 -2.32 -3.32 28.95
CA THR A 180 -1.01 -3.06 28.34
C THR A 180 -0.66 -4.10 27.28
N LEU A 181 -1.00 -5.38 27.49
CA LEU A 181 -0.75 -6.43 26.50
C LEU A 181 -1.54 -6.27 25.20
N ARG A 182 -2.78 -5.77 25.26
CA ARG A 182 -3.59 -5.54 24.07
C ARG A 182 -3.06 -4.37 23.25
N THR A 183 -2.59 -3.30 23.91
CA THR A 183 -2.01 -2.12 23.23
C THR A 183 -0.70 -2.44 22.52
N PHE A 184 0.11 -3.36 23.04
CA PHE A 184 1.36 -3.81 22.40
C PHE A 184 1.23 -5.09 21.58
N SER A 185 -0.01 -5.52 21.27
CA SER A 185 -0.29 -6.81 20.62
C SER A 185 0.41 -7.03 19.27
N VAL A 186 0.70 -5.96 18.51
CA VAL A 186 1.46 -6.04 17.24
C VAL A 186 2.95 -5.77 17.44
N LEU A 187 3.30 -4.82 18.31
CA LEU A 187 4.69 -4.40 18.52
C LEU A 187 5.51 -5.46 19.27
N LEU A 188 4.91 -6.11 20.27
CA LEU A 188 5.60 -7.11 21.11
C LEU A 188 6.00 -8.35 20.29
N PRO A 189 5.12 -8.98 19.48
CA PRO A 189 5.52 -10.05 18.58
C PRO A 189 6.59 -9.62 17.58
N PHE A 190 6.44 -8.44 16.99
CA PHE A 190 7.42 -7.90 16.05
C PHE A 190 8.80 -7.77 16.69
N ALA A 191 8.90 -7.12 17.86
CA ALA A 191 10.15 -6.97 18.60
C ALA A 191 10.70 -8.33 19.05
N GLY A 192 9.86 -9.23 19.56
CA GLY A 192 10.25 -10.57 19.98
C GLY A 192 10.86 -11.38 18.83
N VAL A 193 10.20 -11.43 17.67
CA VAL A 193 10.72 -12.16 16.52
C VAL A 193 11.97 -11.49 15.95
N CYS A 194 12.03 -10.16 15.89
CA CYS A 194 13.24 -9.45 15.44
C CYS A 194 14.44 -9.70 16.37
N THR A 195 14.24 -9.70 17.69
CA THR A 195 15.31 -10.02 18.66
C THR A 195 15.75 -11.47 18.54
N MET A 196 14.82 -12.42 18.38
CA MET A 196 15.16 -13.82 18.10
C MET A 196 15.99 -13.94 16.82
N CYS A 197 15.57 -13.30 15.71
CA CYS A 197 16.35 -13.29 14.48
C CYS A 197 17.75 -12.69 14.67
N ALA A 198 17.90 -11.64 15.47
CA ALA A 198 19.20 -11.03 15.78
C ALA A 198 20.09 -11.99 16.60
N VAL A 199 19.55 -12.64 17.64
CA VAL A 199 20.26 -13.63 18.45
C VAL A 199 20.70 -14.82 17.60
N LEU A 200 19.81 -15.35 16.77
CA LEU A 200 20.10 -16.44 15.85
C LEU A 200 21.20 -16.07 14.84
N SER A 201 21.23 -14.81 14.39
CA SER A 201 22.28 -14.30 13.51
C SER A 201 23.64 -14.22 14.22
N HIS A 202 23.66 -13.84 15.50
CA HIS A 202 24.89 -13.84 16.30
C HIS A 202 25.42 -15.25 16.59
N LEU A 203 24.52 -16.22 16.74
CA LEU A 203 24.86 -17.63 16.99
C LEU A 203 25.32 -18.39 15.73
N HIS A 204 25.42 -17.72 14.57
CA HIS A 204 25.86 -18.30 13.29
C HIS A 204 25.08 -19.54 12.82
N VAL A 205 23.89 -19.78 13.38
CA VAL A 205 23.06 -20.92 12.96
C VAL A 205 22.40 -20.55 11.61
N PRO A 206 22.44 -21.42 10.59
CA PRO A 206 21.85 -21.14 9.30
C PRO A 206 20.31 -21.27 9.35
N TRP A 207 19.62 -20.18 9.70
CA TRP A 207 18.14 -20.10 9.69
C TRP A 207 17.58 -19.51 8.39
N HIS A 208 18.44 -19.13 7.45
CA HIS A 208 18.02 -18.77 6.09
C HIS A 208 18.10 -20.00 5.20
N SER A 209 16.96 -20.43 4.66
CA SER A 209 16.99 -21.06 3.37
C SER A 209 17.63 -20.07 2.39
N GLU A 210 18.68 -20.51 1.71
CA GLU A 210 19.38 -19.76 0.68
C GLU A 210 18.45 -19.48 -0.51
N ILE A 211 17.45 -18.62 -0.34
CA ILE A 211 16.78 -18.00 -1.48
C ILE A 211 17.78 -16.96 -1.99
N PRO A 212 18.22 -17.06 -3.26
CA PRO A 212 19.27 -16.20 -3.82
C PRO A 212 18.90 -14.70 -3.86
N LEU A 213 17.68 -14.33 -3.46
CA LEU A 213 17.20 -12.95 -3.38
C LEU A 213 17.87 -12.16 -2.23
N GLY A 214 18.20 -12.80 -1.11
CA GLY A 214 18.87 -12.16 0.04
C GLY A 214 20.37 -11.93 -0.19
N LYS A 215 21.03 -12.83 -0.92
CA LYS A 215 22.46 -12.71 -1.27
C LYS A 215 22.75 -11.86 -2.53
N ARG A 216 21.73 -11.52 -3.33
CA ARG A 216 21.87 -10.71 -4.57
C ARG A 216 21.30 -9.29 -4.49
N LEU A 217 21.24 -8.70 -3.30
CA LEU A 217 20.86 -7.31 -3.18
C LEU A 217 22.12 -6.48 -2.85
N PRO A 218 22.85 -5.97 -3.87
CA PRO A 218 24.14 -5.27 -3.73
C PRO A 218 24.09 -3.98 -2.89
N TRP A 219 22.94 -3.61 -2.31
CA TRP A 219 22.78 -2.45 -1.45
C TRP A 219 23.20 -2.66 0.01
N ALA A 220 23.41 -3.90 0.48
CA ALA A 220 23.85 -4.15 1.86
C ALA A 220 25.25 -3.54 2.13
N ASN A 221 26.20 -3.70 1.20
CA ASN A 221 27.53 -3.08 1.28
C ASN A 221 27.52 -1.57 1.01
N SER A 222 26.51 -1.05 0.30
CA SER A 222 26.37 0.39 0.03
C SER A 222 25.88 1.21 1.24
N THR A 223 25.48 0.57 2.35
CA THR A 223 24.99 1.29 3.53
C THR A 223 26.10 2.04 4.29
N LEU A 224 27.36 1.55 4.26
CA LEU A 224 28.48 2.18 4.99
C LEU A 224 28.95 3.53 4.39
N HIS A 225 28.65 3.83 3.12
CA HIS A 225 29.10 5.05 2.44
C HIS A 225 27.99 6.07 2.16
N SER A 226 26.75 5.80 2.54
CA SER A 226 25.66 6.79 2.39
C SER A 226 25.84 7.96 3.37
N PRO A 227 25.37 9.18 3.09
CA PRO A 227 25.41 10.30 4.05
C PRO A 227 24.37 10.13 5.18
N TRP A 228 24.63 10.73 6.34
CA TRP A 228 23.70 10.73 7.48
C TRP A 228 22.48 11.61 7.25
N LEU A 229 22.68 12.78 6.64
CA LEU A 229 21.63 13.73 6.29
C LEU A 229 21.71 14.03 4.79
N ARG A 230 20.62 13.74 4.07
CA ARG A 230 20.42 14.10 2.66
C ARG A 230 18.96 14.40 2.46
N ILE A 231 18.64 15.67 2.27
CA ILE A 231 17.27 16.11 2.02
C ILE A 231 16.92 15.71 0.58
N PRO A 232 15.90 14.87 0.36
CA PRO A 232 15.49 14.50 -0.98
C PRO A 232 14.87 15.72 -1.66
N TYR A 233 15.38 16.06 -2.84
CA TYR A 233 14.88 17.19 -3.63
C TYR A 233 14.28 16.70 -4.96
N PRO A 234 13.26 17.39 -5.49
CA PRO A 234 12.61 16.99 -6.72
C PRO A 234 13.60 17.02 -7.90
N GLY A 235 13.52 16.01 -8.77
CA GLY A 235 14.40 15.89 -9.94
C GLY A 235 15.77 15.24 -9.68
N GLU A 236 16.08 14.79 -8.46
CA GLU A 236 17.35 14.10 -8.14
C GLU A 236 17.54 12.79 -8.94
N GLY A 237 16.45 12.08 -9.27
CA GLY A 237 16.45 10.91 -10.16
C GLY A 237 16.33 11.25 -11.66
N GLY A 238 16.33 12.54 -12.00
CA GLY A 238 15.83 13.09 -13.27
C GLY A 238 14.36 13.47 -13.19
N TRP A 239 13.94 14.39 -14.06
CA TRP A 239 12.56 14.85 -14.12
C TRP A 239 11.62 13.73 -14.61
N PRO A 240 10.38 13.68 -14.09
CA PRO A 240 9.35 12.73 -14.52
C PRO A 240 9.11 12.86 -16.03
N LEU A 241 9.09 11.74 -16.74
CA LEU A 241 8.82 11.71 -18.17
C LEU A 241 7.32 11.47 -18.41
N LEU A 242 6.66 12.41 -19.05
CA LEU A 242 5.24 12.33 -19.38
C LEU A 242 5.06 11.79 -20.81
N THR A 243 4.89 10.47 -20.93
CA THR A 243 4.51 9.81 -22.19
C THR A 243 2.99 9.56 -22.21
N PRO A 244 2.36 9.35 -23.39
CA PRO A 244 0.95 8.95 -23.44
C PRO A 244 0.67 7.62 -22.72
N ARG A 245 1.67 6.74 -22.63
CA ARG A 245 1.61 5.49 -21.85
C ARG A 245 1.58 5.79 -20.35
N ALA A 246 2.46 6.66 -19.88
CA ALA A 246 2.49 7.13 -18.50
C ALA A 246 1.19 7.85 -18.12
N LEU A 247 0.58 8.62 -19.04
CA LEU A 247 -0.72 9.24 -18.84
C LEU A 247 -1.82 8.19 -18.60
N ALA A 248 -1.94 7.21 -19.50
CA ALA A 248 -2.92 6.13 -19.39
C ALA A 248 -2.78 5.32 -18.10
N VAL A 249 -1.55 4.90 -17.79
CA VAL A 249 -1.22 4.14 -16.58
C VAL A 249 -1.44 5.00 -15.33
N GLY A 250 -1.08 6.28 -15.35
CA GLY A 250 -1.28 7.21 -14.24
C GLY A 250 -2.76 7.45 -13.92
N VAL A 251 -3.62 7.52 -14.93
CA VAL A 251 -5.09 7.57 -14.76
C VAL A 251 -5.58 6.27 -14.10
N ALA A 252 -5.11 5.11 -14.55
CA ALA A 252 -5.49 3.84 -13.93
C ALA A 252 -5.04 3.74 -12.46
N MET A 253 -3.80 4.15 -12.15
CA MET A 253 -3.29 4.25 -10.78
C MET A 253 -4.13 5.19 -9.91
N ALA A 254 -4.54 6.35 -10.47
CA ALA A 254 -5.40 7.30 -9.75
C ALA A 254 -6.74 6.70 -9.35
N LEU A 255 -7.42 6.04 -10.31
CA LEU A 255 -8.72 5.43 -10.09
C LEU A 255 -8.63 4.29 -9.08
N GLY A 256 -7.68 3.37 -9.24
CA GLY A 256 -7.42 2.28 -8.29
C GLY A 256 -7.15 2.80 -6.88
N GLY A 257 -6.16 3.69 -6.74
CA GLY A 257 -5.81 4.32 -5.47
C GLY A 257 -6.97 5.05 -4.82
N SER A 258 -7.80 5.75 -5.60
CA SER A 258 -8.95 6.49 -5.07
C SER A 258 -10.01 5.58 -4.46
N VAL A 259 -10.35 4.46 -5.12
CA VAL A 259 -11.36 3.50 -4.63
C VAL A 259 -10.88 2.84 -3.34
N ASN A 260 -9.61 2.44 -3.31
CA ASN A 260 -9.02 1.81 -2.13
C ASN A 260 -8.89 2.77 -0.94
N SER A 261 -8.49 4.02 -1.17
CA SER A 261 -8.40 5.02 -0.10
C SER A 261 -9.78 5.37 0.47
N VAL A 262 -10.82 5.45 -0.36
CA VAL A 262 -12.22 5.56 0.12
C VAL A 262 -12.62 4.36 0.95
N GLY A 263 -12.30 3.14 0.48
CA GLY A 263 -12.51 1.91 1.23
C GLY A 263 -11.82 1.97 2.60
N CYS A 264 -10.57 2.43 2.64
CA CYS A 264 -9.78 2.58 3.86
C CYS A 264 -10.39 3.61 4.83
N TYR A 265 -10.97 4.72 4.34
CA TYR A 265 -11.69 5.69 5.18
C TYR A 265 -12.91 5.07 5.85
N VAL A 266 -13.71 4.33 5.08
CA VAL A 266 -14.89 3.62 5.59
C VAL A 266 -14.46 2.54 6.59
N LEU A 267 -13.43 1.76 6.26
CA LEU A 267 -12.87 0.70 7.10
C LEU A 267 -12.38 1.27 8.44
N CYS A 268 -11.62 2.37 8.41
CA CYS A 268 -11.13 3.04 9.61
C CYS A 268 -12.27 3.54 10.49
N GLY A 269 -13.29 4.16 9.90
CA GLY A 269 -14.50 4.58 10.63
C GLY A 269 -15.16 3.39 11.35
N ARG A 270 -15.32 2.26 10.65
CA ARG A 270 -15.90 1.03 11.22
C ARG A 270 -15.08 0.45 12.35
N LEU A 271 -13.79 0.27 12.16
CA LEU A 271 -12.88 -0.26 13.18
C LEU A 271 -12.86 0.59 14.45
N ARG A 272 -13.09 1.90 14.31
CA ARG A 272 -13.22 2.84 15.41
C ARG A 272 -14.63 3.01 15.97
N ARG A 273 -15.61 2.26 15.46
CA ARG A 273 -17.04 2.41 15.79
C ARG A 273 -17.56 3.85 15.63
N ALA A 274 -16.96 4.58 14.70
CA ALA A 274 -17.37 5.92 14.33
C ALA A 274 -18.43 5.84 13.21
N PRO A 275 -19.31 6.85 13.09
CA PRO A 275 -20.20 6.95 11.93
C PRO A 275 -19.38 7.04 10.63
N ARG A 276 -20.01 6.73 9.50
CA ARG A 276 -19.36 6.81 8.18
C ARG A 276 -18.79 8.22 7.98
N PRO A 277 -17.57 8.34 7.45
CA PRO A 277 -16.93 9.64 7.26
C PRO A 277 -17.80 10.49 6.33
N PRO A 278 -17.99 11.78 6.63
CA PRO A 278 -18.77 12.63 5.78
C PRO A 278 -18.05 12.82 4.42
N PRO A 279 -18.80 13.06 3.35
CA PRO A 279 -18.31 13.08 1.97
C PRO A 279 -17.26 14.17 1.72
N HIS A 280 -17.39 15.32 2.40
CA HIS A 280 -16.40 16.39 2.33
C HIS A 280 -15.06 15.99 2.98
N ALA A 281 -15.06 15.11 3.98
CA ALA A 281 -13.85 14.59 4.59
C ALA A 281 -13.15 13.56 3.68
N CYS A 282 -13.93 12.75 2.94
CA CYS A 282 -13.38 11.87 1.90
C CYS A 282 -12.71 12.67 0.79
N ASN A 283 -13.36 13.72 0.29
CA ASN A 283 -12.81 14.62 -0.74
C ASN A 283 -11.51 15.29 -0.29
N ARG A 284 -11.51 15.90 0.90
CA ARG A 284 -10.30 16.51 1.48
C ARG A 284 -9.20 15.49 1.69
N GLY A 285 -9.56 14.28 2.13
CA GLY A 285 -8.63 13.18 2.32
C GLY A 285 -7.94 12.80 1.01
N LEU A 286 -8.73 12.61 -0.05
CA LEU A 286 -8.20 12.30 -1.37
C LEU A 286 -7.32 13.43 -1.92
N CYS A 287 -7.68 14.70 -1.72
CA CYS A 287 -6.83 15.82 -2.11
C CYS A 287 -5.49 15.84 -1.37
N ALA A 288 -5.49 15.58 -0.05
CA ALA A 288 -4.25 15.54 0.74
C ALA A 288 -3.34 14.38 0.32
N GLU A 289 -3.93 13.21 0.05
CA GLU A 289 -3.23 12.04 -0.50
C GLU A 289 -2.67 12.32 -1.89
N ALA A 290 -3.43 12.99 -2.74
CA ALA A 290 -3.00 13.40 -4.08
C ALA A 290 -1.78 14.32 -4.05
N LEU A 291 -1.74 15.30 -3.13
CA LEU A 291 -0.57 16.15 -2.91
C LEU A 291 0.66 15.32 -2.48
N GLY A 292 0.46 14.32 -1.63
CA GLY A 292 1.50 13.37 -1.26
C GLY A 292 2.03 12.56 -2.45
N SER A 293 1.14 12.08 -3.31
CA SER A 293 1.48 11.36 -4.54
C SER A 293 2.23 12.24 -5.54
N LEU A 294 1.88 13.53 -5.66
CA LEU A 294 2.62 14.50 -6.47
C LEU A 294 4.05 14.68 -5.95
N VAL A 295 4.22 14.87 -4.65
CA VAL A 295 5.54 14.97 -4.02
C VAL A 295 6.34 13.68 -4.22
N ALA A 296 5.73 12.52 -4.01
CA ALA A 296 6.36 11.23 -4.25
C ALA A 296 6.84 11.07 -5.70
N GLY A 297 5.99 11.40 -6.67
CA GLY A 297 6.31 11.37 -8.09
C GLY A 297 7.47 12.30 -8.44
N LEU A 298 7.47 13.55 -7.95
CA LEU A 298 8.53 14.53 -8.20
C LEU A 298 9.88 14.15 -7.58
N LEU A 299 9.87 13.43 -6.45
CA LEU A 299 11.06 12.86 -5.83
C LEU A 299 11.56 11.59 -6.55
N GLY A 300 10.86 11.13 -7.60
CA GLY A 300 11.22 9.93 -8.36
C GLY A 300 10.83 8.63 -7.66
N ALA A 301 9.79 8.64 -6.81
CA ALA A 301 9.24 7.41 -6.24
C ALA A 301 8.49 6.59 -7.29
N ALA A 302 8.58 5.26 -7.18
CA ALA A 302 7.92 4.33 -8.10
C ALA A 302 6.43 4.09 -7.79
N GLY A 303 5.88 4.72 -6.75
CA GLY A 303 4.48 4.59 -6.36
C GLY A 303 3.97 5.85 -5.64
N GLY A 304 2.68 6.13 -5.81
CA GLY A 304 1.99 7.19 -5.09
C GLY A 304 1.71 6.82 -3.64
N THR A 305 1.31 7.81 -2.87
CA THR A 305 0.89 7.61 -1.48
C THR A 305 -0.57 7.21 -1.44
N ALA A 306 -0.91 6.17 -0.68
CA ALA A 306 -2.29 5.85 -0.37
C ALA A 306 -2.50 5.48 1.09
N SER A 307 -3.77 5.49 1.51
CA SER A 307 -4.16 5.23 2.89
C SER A 307 -3.94 3.77 3.30
N SER A 308 -3.12 3.55 4.33
CA SER A 308 -2.71 2.20 4.75
C SER A 308 -3.83 1.41 5.44
N VAL A 309 -4.32 0.38 4.74
CA VAL A 309 -5.26 -0.62 5.29
C VAL A 309 -4.62 -1.39 6.44
N ALA A 310 -3.36 -1.80 6.29
CA ALA A 310 -2.62 -2.52 7.32
C ALA A 310 -2.51 -1.71 8.61
N ASN A 311 -2.25 -0.39 8.53
CA ASN A 311 -2.24 0.51 9.68
C ASN A 311 -3.64 0.64 10.32
N ALA A 312 -4.70 0.80 9.51
CA ALA A 312 -6.06 0.87 10.02
C ALA A 312 -6.42 -0.39 10.83
N CYS A 313 -6.11 -1.58 10.30
CA CYS A 313 -6.33 -2.86 10.97
C CYS A 313 -5.40 -3.06 12.17
N ALA A 314 -4.14 -2.64 12.11
CA ALA A 314 -3.24 -2.70 13.26
C ALA A 314 -3.76 -1.83 14.41
N SER A 315 -4.29 -0.64 14.11
CA SER A 315 -4.86 0.26 15.12
C SER A 315 -6.10 -0.31 15.80
N SER A 316 -6.85 -1.19 15.14
CA SER A 316 -8.00 -1.87 15.73
C SER A 316 -7.60 -3.00 16.68
N LEU A 317 -6.50 -3.70 16.37
CA LEU A 317 -5.92 -4.71 17.27
C LEU A 317 -5.35 -4.06 18.54
N THR A 318 -4.61 -2.97 18.39
CA THR A 318 -3.95 -2.28 19.51
C THR A 318 -4.87 -1.35 20.29
N GLN A 319 -6.04 -0.99 19.76
CA GLN A 319 -6.94 0.03 20.33
C GLN A 319 -6.27 1.42 20.50
N ALA A 320 -5.07 1.63 19.94
CA ALA A 320 -4.31 2.87 20.03
C ALA A 320 -4.54 3.73 18.77
N GLY A 321 -5.73 4.32 18.66
CA GLY A 321 -6.17 5.08 17.48
C GLY A 321 -5.99 6.60 17.56
N SER A 322 -5.02 7.12 18.32
CA SER A 322 -4.88 8.59 18.46
C SER A 322 -4.30 9.23 17.20
N ARG A 323 -4.81 10.42 16.82
CA ARG A 323 -4.26 11.23 15.72
C ARG A 323 -2.83 11.66 16.00
N LEU A 324 -2.54 12.02 17.26
CA LEU A 324 -1.20 12.46 17.69
C LEU A 324 -0.16 11.35 17.49
N SER A 325 -0.51 10.09 17.79
CA SER A 325 0.37 8.94 17.55
C SER A 325 0.76 8.83 16.07
N VAL A 326 -0.22 8.98 15.18
CA VAL A 326 0.02 8.94 13.73
C VAL A 326 0.85 10.15 13.29
N GLN A 327 0.60 11.35 13.81
CA GLN A 327 1.42 12.54 13.49
C GLN A 327 2.87 12.40 13.95
N VAL A 328 3.11 11.85 15.15
CA VAL A 328 4.46 11.56 15.66
C VAL A 328 5.16 10.53 14.77
N SER A 329 4.45 9.45 14.37
CA SER A 329 5.00 8.48 13.42
C SER A 329 5.33 9.10 12.06
N ALA A 330 4.53 10.06 11.59
CA ALA A 330 4.77 10.75 10.33
C ALA A 330 6.00 11.67 10.39
N LEU A 331 6.19 12.39 11.50
CA LEU A 331 7.40 13.17 11.75
C LEU A 331 8.65 12.26 11.80
N ALA A 332 8.54 11.10 12.44
CA ALA A 332 9.60 10.10 12.44
C ALA A 332 9.90 9.58 11.02
N CYS A 333 8.87 9.33 10.20
CA CYS A 333 9.05 8.95 8.79
C CYS A 333 9.76 10.05 7.97
N VAL A 334 9.44 11.33 8.19
CA VAL A 334 10.16 12.45 7.55
C VAL A 334 11.63 12.46 7.96
N ALA A 335 11.94 12.33 9.26
CA ALA A 335 13.31 12.29 9.76
C ALA A 335 14.11 11.09 9.22
N LEU A 336 13.48 9.91 9.15
CA LEU A 336 14.05 8.71 8.54
C LEU A 336 14.24 8.87 7.02
N GLY A 337 13.34 9.59 6.36
CA GLY A 337 13.43 9.88 4.93
C GLY A 337 14.53 10.87 4.57
N MET A 338 14.92 11.75 5.50
CA MET A 338 16.08 12.64 5.35
C MET A 338 17.42 11.93 5.57
N SER A 339 17.42 10.67 6.02
CA SER A 339 18.63 9.94 6.41
C SER A 339 18.72 8.58 5.69
N PRO A 340 19.35 8.50 4.50
CA PRO A 340 19.43 7.26 3.74
C PRO A 340 20.18 6.14 4.48
N ARG A 341 21.05 6.47 5.44
CA ARG A 341 21.64 5.51 6.38
C ARG A 341 20.60 4.83 7.28
N LEU A 342 19.72 5.60 7.92
CA LEU A 342 18.68 5.04 8.80
C LEU A 342 17.64 4.28 7.98
N ALA A 343 17.27 4.78 6.81
CA ALA A 343 16.44 4.03 5.87
C ALA A 343 17.12 2.71 5.44
N GLY A 344 18.45 2.71 5.24
CA GLY A 344 19.22 1.49 5.01
C GLY A 344 19.22 0.53 6.20
N LEU A 345 19.16 1.02 7.43
CA LEU A 345 19.04 0.16 8.61
C LEU A 345 17.69 -0.57 8.64
N LEU A 346 16.60 0.10 8.24
CA LEU A 346 15.28 -0.53 8.16
C LEU A 346 15.24 -1.69 7.16
N THR A 347 16.07 -1.65 6.11
CA THR A 347 16.16 -2.75 5.15
C THR A 347 16.81 -4.03 5.72
N ARG A 348 17.39 -3.98 6.92
CA ARG A 348 17.89 -5.19 7.62
C ARG A 348 16.77 -6.01 8.27
N ILE A 349 15.58 -5.45 8.42
CA ILE A 349 14.44 -6.18 8.99
C ILE A 349 14.06 -7.31 8.01
N PRO A 350 13.95 -8.57 8.47
CA PRO A 350 13.65 -9.70 7.59
C PRO A 350 12.33 -9.52 6.83
N LEU A 351 12.30 -9.91 5.56
CA LEU A 351 11.09 -9.86 4.72
C LEU A 351 9.95 -10.73 5.30
N ALA A 352 10.30 -11.88 5.89
CA ALA A 352 9.33 -12.76 6.54
C ALA A 352 8.57 -12.10 7.69
N VAL A 353 9.21 -11.18 8.42
CA VAL A 353 8.56 -10.41 9.49
C VAL A 353 7.53 -9.45 8.91
N HIS A 354 7.86 -8.77 7.82
CA HIS A 354 6.89 -7.92 7.11
C HIS A 354 5.69 -8.73 6.60
N GLY A 355 5.95 -9.90 6.01
CA GLY A 355 4.90 -10.82 5.56
C GLY A 355 3.96 -11.25 6.70
N GLY A 356 4.50 -11.61 7.87
CA GLY A 356 3.67 -12.00 9.01
C GLY A 356 2.80 -10.87 9.56
N VAL A 357 3.31 -9.63 9.65
CA VAL A 357 2.49 -8.47 10.06
C VAL A 357 1.38 -8.18 9.03
N LEU A 358 1.69 -8.22 7.74
CA LEU A 358 0.70 -8.03 6.68
C LEU A 358 -0.36 -9.13 6.71
N CYS A 359 0.04 -10.39 6.94
CA CYS A 359 -0.88 -11.52 7.06
C CYS A 359 -1.94 -11.27 8.15
N VAL A 360 -1.52 -10.90 9.36
CA VAL A 360 -2.45 -10.63 10.49
C VAL A 360 -3.35 -9.43 10.19
N THR A 361 -2.78 -8.33 9.69
CA THR A 361 -3.54 -7.09 9.47
C THR A 361 -4.52 -7.19 8.30
N TYR A 362 -4.16 -7.85 7.21
CA TYR A 362 -5.09 -8.09 6.10
C TYR A 362 -6.14 -9.15 6.45
N ALA A 363 -5.84 -10.16 7.28
CA ALA A 363 -6.87 -11.07 7.79
C ALA A 363 -7.97 -10.32 8.59
N VAL A 364 -7.57 -9.33 9.40
CA VAL A 364 -8.53 -8.43 10.07
C VAL A 364 -9.31 -7.58 9.06
N ALA A 365 -8.69 -7.14 7.97
CA ALA A 365 -9.38 -6.41 6.90
C ALA A 365 -10.49 -7.27 6.27
N VAL A 366 -10.17 -8.53 5.91
CA VAL A 366 -11.14 -9.50 5.37
C VAL A 366 -12.29 -9.72 6.35
N GLY A 367 -12.00 -10.01 7.63
CA GLY A 367 -13.03 -10.20 8.64
C GLY A 367 -13.93 -8.98 8.84
N THR A 368 -13.35 -7.77 8.74
CA THR A 368 -14.13 -6.52 8.82
C THR A 368 -15.03 -6.33 7.60
N GLY A 369 -14.54 -6.66 6.40
CA GLY A 369 -15.34 -6.67 5.18
C GLY A 369 -16.54 -7.63 5.27
N ILE A 370 -16.29 -8.86 5.73
CA ILE A 370 -17.34 -9.88 5.93
C ILE A 370 -18.37 -9.39 6.96
N SER A 371 -17.92 -8.80 8.08
CA SER A 371 -18.82 -8.24 9.09
C SER A 371 -19.73 -7.14 8.53
N TYR A 372 -19.35 -6.49 7.43
CA TYR A 372 -20.14 -5.42 6.83
C TYR A 372 -21.40 -5.93 6.13
N PHE A 373 -21.44 -7.21 5.76
CA PHE A 373 -22.65 -7.81 5.19
C PHE A 373 -23.83 -7.86 6.17
N GLN A 374 -23.61 -7.73 7.48
CA GLN A 374 -24.69 -7.64 8.48
C GLN A 374 -25.65 -6.45 8.26
N TYR A 375 -25.24 -5.45 7.47
CA TYR A 375 -26.05 -4.26 7.18
C TYR A 375 -26.89 -4.41 5.91
N ALA A 376 -27.00 -5.63 5.41
CA ALA A 376 -27.50 -5.92 4.09
C ALA A 376 -28.20 -7.29 4.12
N ASP A 377 -29.25 -7.46 3.34
CA ASP A 377 -30.02 -8.72 3.34
C ASP A 377 -29.28 -9.78 2.49
N ILE A 378 -28.54 -10.67 3.16
CA ILE A 378 -27.76 -11.74 2.50
C ILE A 378 -28.64 -12.92 2.10
N ASP A 379 -29.89 -13.01 2.57
CA ASP A 379 -30.76 -14.15 2.25
C ASP A 379 -31.41 -14.00 0.87
N SER A 380 -31.42 -12.78 0.32
CA SER A 380 -31.86 -12.51 -1.04
C SER A 380 -30.92 -13.12 -2.09
N GLY A 381 -31.45 -13.97 -2.97
CA GLY A 381 -30.72 -14.58 -4.08
C GLY A 381 -30.04 -13.55 -5.00
N ARG A 382 -30.63 -12.36 -5.17
CA ARG A 382 -30.00 -11.25 -5.90
C ARG A 382 -28.68 -10.87 -5.26
N ASN A 383 -28.71 -10.62 -3.95
CA ASN A 383 -27.56 -10.09 -3.24
C ASN A 383 -26.46 -11.14 -3.11
N ILE A 384 -26.82 -12.41 -2.90
CA ILE A 384 -25.88 -13.54 -2.94
C ILE A 384 -25.16 -13.58 -4.28
N PHE A 385 -25.90 -13.45 -5.39
CA PHE A 385 -25.31 -13.44 -6.73
C PHE A 385 -24.36 -12.25 -6.93
N ILE A 386 -24.78 -11.02 -6.59
CA ILE A 386 -23.96 -9.81 -6.74
C ILE A 386 -22.64 -9.96 -5.97
N VAL A 387 -22.71 -10.35 -4.71
CA VAL A 387 -21.53 -10.49 -3.84
C VAL A 387 -20.61 -11.60 -4.35
N GLY A 388 -21.14 -12.79 -4.60
CA GLY A 388 -20.34 -13.94 -5.05
C GLY A 388 -19.68 -13.69 -6.40
N PHE A 389 -20.43 -13.18 -7.38
CA PHE A 389 -19.92 -12.89 -8.72
C PHE A 389 -18.83 -11.82 -8.70
N THR A 390 -19.05 -10.73 -7.95
CA THR A 390 -18.09 -9.61 -7.91
C THR A 390 -16.78 -9.99 -7.24
N MET A 391 -16.83 -10.69 -6.11
CA MET A 391 -15.63 -11.18 -5.42
C MET A 391 -14.86 -12.21 -6.25
N PHE A 392 -15.57 -13.12 -6.93
CA PHE A 392 -14.93 -14.13 -7.78
C PHE A 392 -14.26 -13.49 -9.01
N MET A 393 -14.98 -12.62 -9.73
CA MET A 393 -14.44 -11.94 -10.91
C MET A 393 -13.25 -11.02 -10.57
N ALA A 394 -13.30 -10.37 -9.41
CA ALA A 394 -12.21 -9.54 -8.93
C ALA A 394 -10.88 -10.29 -8.72
N LEU A 395 -10.92 -11.59 -8.43
CA LEU A 395 -9.73 -12.43 -8.30
C LEU A 395 -9.38 -13.15 -9.62
N LEU A 396 -10.41 -13.55 -10.38
CA LEU A 396 -10.25 -14.30 -11.63
C LEU A 396 -9.62 -13.44 -12.74
N VAL A 397 -10.16 -12.23 -12.98
CA VAL A 397 -9.77 -11.40 -14.12
C VAL A 397 -8.31 -10.95 -14.02
N PRO A 398 -7.81 -10.39 -12.89
CA PRO A 398 -6.40 -10.06 -12.74
C PRO A 398 -5.48 -11.27 -12.94
N ARG A 399 -5.90 -12.44 -12.44
CA ARG A 399 -5.11 -13.68 -12.58
C ARG A 399 -5.02 -14.09 -14.04
N TRP A 400 -6.14 -14.12 -14.76
CA TRP A 400 -6.16 -14.45 -16.19
C TRP A 400 -5.30 -13.48 -17.01
N LEU A 401 -5.47 -12.17 -16.79
CA LEU A 401 -4.68 -11.12 -17.45
C LEU A 401 -3.18 -11.25 -17.19
N SER A 402 -2.78 -11.70 -15.99
CA SER A 402 -1.37 -11.89 -15.66
C SER A 402 -0.72 -13.08 -16.37
N THR A 403 -1.51 -14.03 -16.85
CA THR A 403 -1.05 -15.25 -17.54
C THR A 403 -1.24 -15.22 -19.05
N ALA A 404 -2.15 -14.39 -19.55
CA ALA A 404 -2.45 -14.30 -20.97
C ALA A 404 -1.36 -13.53 -21.74
N PRO A 405 -0.80 -14.08 -22.83
CA PRO A 405 0.11 -13.33 -23.70
C PRO A 405 -0.69 -12.30 -24.51
N ALA A 406 -0.35 -11.02 -24.39
CA ALA A 406 -0.99 -9.87 -25.06
C ALA A 406 -2.53 -9.79 -24.85
N PRO A 407 -3.01 -9.48 -23.64
CA PRO A 407 -4.42 -9.66 -23.27
C PRO A 407 -5.41 -8.74 -23.98
N LEU A 408 -4.96 -7.56 -24.45
CA LEU A 408 -5.80 -6.55 -25.09
C LEU A 408 -5.05 -5.96 -26.29
N ALA A 409 -5.70 -6.00 -27.46
CA ALA A 409 -5.17 -5.44 -28.71
C ALA A 409 -6.27 -4.61 -29.39
N THR A 410 -6.57 -3.43 -28.81
CA THR A 410 -7.53 -2.48 -29.39
C THR A 410 -6.94 -1.66 -30.54
N GLY A 411 -5.64 -1.81 -30.80
CA GLY A 411 -4.87 -1.03 -31.78
C GLY A 411 -4.30 0.27 -31.19
N TRP A 412 -4.72 0.68 -29.99
CA TRP A 412 -4.25 1.87 -29.30
C TRP A 412 -3.48 1.48 -28.02
N VAL A 413 -2.15 1.51 -28.09
CA VAL A 413 -1.27 1.13 -26.96
C VAL A 413 -1.61 1.82 -25.63
N PRO A 414 -1.90 3.13 -25.57
CA PRO A 414 -2.28 3.77 -24.31
C PRO A 414 -3.62 3.24 -23.75
N LEU A 415 -4.57 2.93 -24.63
CA LEU A 415 -5.89 2.42 -24.22
C LEU A 415 -5.78 1.00 -23.67
N ASP A 416 -5.00 0.14 -24.33
CA ASP A 416 -4.72 -1.22 -23.88
C ASP A 416 -4.05 -1.22 -22.49
N LEU A 417 -3.09 -0.33 -22.28
CA LEU A 417 -2.43 -0.16 -20.98
C LEU A 417 -3.39 0.35 -19.90
N LEU A 418 -4.29 1.28 -20.22
CA LEU A 418 -5.29 1.79 -19.29
C LEU A 418 -6.23 0.67 -18.82
N PHE A 419 -6.81 -0.08 -19.76
CA PHE A 419 -7.72 -1.17 -19.42
C PHE A 419 -7.02 -2.32 -18.72
N SER A 420 -5.85 -2.74 -19.20
CA SER A 420 -5.06 -3.78 -18.56
C SER A 420 -4.71 -3.40 -17.11
N SER A 421 -4.28 -2.14 -16.89
CA SER A 421 -3.95 -1.65 -15.56
C SER A 421 -5.17 -1.60 -14.63
N LEU A 422 -6.33 -1.12 -15.10
CA LEU A 422 -7.55 -1.06 -14.30
C LEU A 422 -8.10 -2.44 -13.94
N LEU A 423 -8.15 -3.35 -14.92
CA LEU A 423 -8.68 -4.70 -14.72
C LEU A 423 -7.76 -5.58 -13.88
N MET A 424 -6.47 -5.26 -13.78
CA MET A 424 -5.54 -5.94 -12.90
C MET A 424 -5.63 -5.48 -11.43
N VAL A 425 -6.35 -4.40 -11.11
CA VAL A 425 -6.56 -3.94 -9.73
C VAL A 425 -7.85 -4.56 -9.16
N PRO A 426 -7.75 -5.55 -8.25
CA PRO A 426 -8.93 -6.30 -7.77
C PRO A 426 -9.93 -5.41 -7.03
N VAL A 427 -9.44 -4.44 -6.26
CA VAL A 427 -10.26 -3.53 -5.45
C VAL A 427 -11.13 -2.64 -6.34
N PHE A 428 -10.55 -2.07 -7.40
CA PHE A 428 -11.26 -1.28 -8.39
C PHE A 428 -12.32 -2.12 -9.11
N LEU A 429 -11.93 -3.31 -9.58
CA LEU A 429 -12.83 -4.20 -10.31
C LEU A 429 -14.02 -4.65 -9.46
N THR A 430 -13.78 -4.98 -8.18
CA THR A 430 -14.87 -5.31 -7.23
C THR A 430 -15.81 -4.13 -7.06
N GLY A 431 -15.28 -2.95 -6.72
CA GLY A 431 -16.10 -1.78 -6.46
C GLY A 431 -16.92 -1.36 -7.67
N PHE A 432 -16.32 -1.37 -8.87
CA PHE A 432 -17.02 -1.06 -10.12
C PHE A 432 -18.11 -2.07 -10.44
N LEU A 433 -17.82 -3.36 -10.38
CA LEU A 433 -18.76 -4.41 -10.75
C LEU A 433 -19.90 -4.55 -9.74
N SER A 434 -19.61 -4.43 -8.44
CA SER A 434 -20.65 -4.39 -7.41
C SER A 434 -21.54 -3.17 -7.58
N PHE A 435 -20.98 -2.00 -7.89
CA PHE A 435 -21.78 -0.80 -8.07
C PHE A 435 -22.66 -0.92 -9.32
N PHE A 436 -22.11 -1.44 -10.41
CA PHE A 436 -22.85 -1.66 -11.64
C PHE A 436 -24.01 -2.64 -11.45
N LEU A 437 -23.78 -3.78 -10.79
CA LEU A 437 -24.80 -4.79 -10.57
C LEU A 437 -25.87 -4.35 -9.55
N GLU A 438 -25.48 -3.62 -8.50
CA GLU A 438 -26.44 -3.08 -7.52
C GLU A 438 -27.43 -2.11 -8.17
N ASN A 439 -27.02 -1.38 -9.23
CA ASN A 439 -27.90 -0.44 -9.95
C ASN A 439 -28.65 -1.06 -11.14
N THR A 440 -28.21 -2.19 -11.67
CA THR A 440 -28.80 -2.80 -12.88
C THR A 440 -29.69 -4.00 -12.59
N VAL A 441 -29.39 -4.78 -11.55
CA VAL A 441 -30.16 -5.98 -11.21
C VAL A 441 -31.39 -5.59 -10.39
N SER A 442 -32.57 -5.75 -10.98
CA SER A 442 -33.85 -5.51 -10.30
C SER A 442 -34.04 -6.47 -9.12
N GLY A 443 -34.55 -5.94 -8.01
CA GLY A 443 -34.87 -6.74 -6.82
C GLY A 443 -35.12 -5.92 -5.56
#